data_AF-A0A2P0QGE2-F1
#
_entry.id   AF-A0A2P0QGE2-F1
#
_cell.length_a   1.000
_cell.length_b   1.000
_cell.length_c   1.000
_cell.angle_alpha   90.00
_cell.angle_beta   90.00
_cell.angle_gamma   90.00
#
_symmetry.space_group_name_H-M   'P 1'
#
loop_
_entity.id
_entity.type
_entity.pdbx_description
1 polymer ?
#
loop_
_entity_poly.entity_id
_entity_poly.type
_entity_poly.pdbx_seq_one_letter_code
_entity_poly.pdbx_strand_id
1 'polypeptide(L)' 'MPCYFVTYYLINPTAREGAVPGIKTDVVELEHPLEYESDLRALEDELGMAGMRALLVSWQELKGRQRGAR' A
#
# COMPACT_ATOMS: atom_id res chain seq x y z
N MET A 1 11.72 11.90 -7.12
CA MET A 1 10.98 11.45 -5.93
C MET A 1 11.50 10.10 -5.49
N PRO A 2 11.68 9.85 -4.18
CA PRO A 2 11.93 8.51 -3.66
C PRO A 2 10.84 7.51 -4.09
N CYS A 3 11.24 6.25 -4.29
CA CYS A 3 10.31 5.16 -4.55
C CYS A 3 10.10 4.35 -3.27
N TYR A 4 8.91 3.84 -3.05
CA TYR A 4 8.58 3.01 -1.90
C TYR A 4 7.92 1.71 -2.35
N PHE A 5 8.30 0.60 -1.73
CA PHE A 5 7.42 -0.56 -1.67
C PHE A 5 6.39 -0.30 -0.60
N VAL A 6 5.10 -0.47 -0.92
CA VAL A 6 4.04 -0.36 0.06
C VAL A 6 3.17 -1.60 0.04
N THR A 7 2.91 -2.16 1.22
CA THR A 7 2.18 -3.42 1.37
C THR A 7 0.93 -3.23 2.22
N TYR A 8 -0.17 -3.78 1.70
CA TYR A 8 -1.48 -3.74 2.28
C TYR A 8 -2.01 -5.14 2.56
N TYR A 9 -2.74 -5.28 3.66
CA TYR A 9 -3.68 -6.37 3.83
C TYR A 9 -5.05 -5.94 3.35
N LEU A 10 -5.63 -6.74 2.48
CA LEU A 10 -7.00 -6.62 2.00
C LEU A 10 -7.88 -7.50 2.89
N ILE A 11 -8.62 -6.84 3.76
CA ILE A 11 -9.49 -7.45 4.76
C ILE A 11 -10.90 -7.48 4.20
N ASN A 12 -11.43 -8.67 3.97
CA ASN A 12 -12.84 -8.86 3.67
C ASN A 12 -13.60 -9.09 5.00
N PRO A 13 -14.47 -8.16 5.45
CA PRO A 13 -15.20 -8.27 6.71
C PRO A 13 -16.16 -9.47 6.76
N THR A 14 -16.55 -10.02 5.61
CA THR A 14 -17.45 -11.18 5.51
C THR A 14 -16.68 -12.47 5.22
N ALA A 15 -15.35 -12.46 5.32
CA ALA A 15 -14.55 -13.65 5.15
C ALA A 15 -14.88 -14.70 6.23
N ARG A 16 -14.89 -15.97 5.84
CA ARG A 16 -15.09 -17.09 6.79
C ARG A 16 -13.81 -17.32 7.60
N GLU A 17 -13.96 -17.91 8.77
CA GLU A 17 -12.82 -18.34 9.58
C GLU A 17 -11.88 -19.27 8.78
N GLY A 18 -10.57 -19.01 8.86
CA GLY A 18 -9.56 -19.70 8.05
C GLY A 18 -9.34 -19.12 6.65
N ALA A 19 -10.07 -18.08 6.24
CA ALA A 19 -9.78 -17.37 5.00
C ALA A 19 -8.42 -16.66 5.06
N VAL A 20 -7.65 -16.80 3.99
CA VAL A 20 -6.34 -16.13 3.87
C VAL A 20 -6.58 -14.68 3.43
N PRO A 21 -6.06 -13.68 4.18
CA PRO A 21 -6.18 -12.29 3.76
C PRO A 21 -5.42 -12.05 2.45
N GLY A 22 -6.00 -11.26 1.56
CA GLY A 22 -5.30 -10.82 0.36
C GLY A 22 -4.16 -9.90 0.75
N ILE A 23 -3.01 -10.03 0.10
CA ILE A 23 -1.88 -9.10 0.26
C ILE A 23 -1.67 -8.42 -1.07
N LYS A 24 -1.60 -7.08 -1.06
CA LYS A 24 -1.23 -6.29 -2.23
C LYS A 24 0.04 -5.52 -1.91
N THR A 25 1.01 -5.59 -2.81
CA THR A 25 2.23 -4.78 -2.73
C THR A 25 2.35 -3.97 -4.01
N ASP A 26 2.52 -2.66 -3.85
CA ASP A 26 2.69 -1.71 -4.95
C ASP A 26 4.05 -1.00 -4.82
N VAL A 27 4.52 -0.43 -5.94
CA VAL A 27 5.65 0.49 -5.97
C VAL A 27 5.12 1.87 -6.31
N VAL A 28 5.40 2.84 -5.44
CA VAL A 28 4.89 4.21 -5.59
C VAL A 28 6.02 5.22 -5.48
N GLU A 29 5.90 6.32 -6.23
CA GLU A 29 6.81 7.46 -6.17
C GLU A 29 6.16 8.56 -5.32
N LEU A 30 6.82 8.98 -4.24
CA LEU A 30 6.29 9.97 -3.28
C LEU A 30 7.41 10.91 -2.84
N GLU A 31 7.09 12.16 -2.49
CA GLU A 31 8.08 13.07 -1.90
C GLU A 31 8.36 12.73 -0.44
N HIS A 32 7.31 12.34 0.30
CA HIS A 32 7.42 11.89 1.69
C HIS A 32 6.52 10.68 1.98
N PRO A 33 6.94 9.69 2.82
CA PRO A 33 6.12 8.52 3.13
C PRO A 33 4.73 8.82 3.70
N LEU A 34 4.60 9.93 4.44
CA LEU A 34 3.33 10.35 5.05
C LEU A 34 2.30 10.87 4.04
N GLU A 35 2.71 11.23 2.81
CA GLU A 35 1.77 11.59 1.74
C GLU A 35 0.97 10.38 1.27
N TYR A 36 1.48 9.17 1.53
CA TYR A 36 0.73 7.96 1.24
C TYR A 36 -0.46 7.73 2.16
N GLU A 37 -0.55 8.43 3.30
CA GLU A 37 -1.73 8.37 4.16
C GLU A 37 -2.99 8.93 3.47
N SER A 38 -2.84 9.94 2.59
CA SER A 38 -3.96 10.44 1.78
C SER A 38 -4.37 9.47 0.68
N ASP A 39 -3.41 8.83 0.01
CA ASP A 39 -3.69 7.82 -1.02
C ASP A 39 -4.25 6.53 -0.42
N LEU A 40 -3.88 6.21 0.82
CA LEU A 40 -4.49 5.17 1.62
C LEU A 40 -5.99 5.38 1.79
N ARG A 41 -6.42 6.61 2.10
CA ARG A 41 -7.83 6.93 2.24
C ARG A 41 -8.57 6.77 0.91
N ALA A 42 -7.97 7.20 -0.19
CA ALA A 42 -8.53 6.99 -1.52
C ALA A 42 -8.66 5.48 -1.86
N LEU A 43 -7.64 4.68 -1.53
CA LEU A 43 -7.68 3.23 -1.69
C LEU A 43 -8.73 2.59 -0.76
N GLU A 44 -8.85 3.04 0.48
CA GLU A 44 -9.88 2.58 1.43
C GLU A 44 -11.28 2.94 0.94
N ASP A 45 -11.48 4.11 0.33
CA ASP A 45 -12.76 4.54 -0.26
C ASP A 45 -13.12 3.68 -1.49
N GLU A 46 -12.16 3.40 -2.38
CA GLU A 46 -12.34 2.49 -3.52
C GLU A 46 -12.67 1.06 -3.06
N LEU A 47 -11.96 0.55 -2.05
CA LEU A 47 -12.20 -0.77 -1.48
C LEU A 47 -13.51 -0.83 -0.69
N GLY A 48 -13.90 0.26 -0.04
CA GLY A 48 -15.17 0.41 0.66
C GLY A 48 -16.36 0.20 -0.27
N MET A 49 -16.27 0.66 -1.53
CA MET A 49 -17.27 0.37 -2.57
C MET A 49 -17.32 -1.12 -2.97
N ALA A 50 -16.23 -1.86 -2.77
CA ALA A 50 -16.16 -3.31 -2.98
C ALA A 50 -16.44 -4.12 -1.70
N GLY A 51 -16.80 -3.48 -0.58
CA GLY A 51 -17.04 -4.13 0.71
C GLY A 51 -15.77 -4.67 1.40
N MET A 52 -14.59 -4.23 0.97
CA MET A 52 -13.29 -4.61 1.53
C MET A 52 -12.68 -3.44 2.32
N ARG A 53 -11.69 -3.73 3.16
CA ARG A 53 -10.87 -2.72 3.86
C ARG A 53 -9.40 -2.96 3.54
N ALA A 54 -8.63 -1.89 3.36
CA ALA A 54 -7.17 -1.99 3.36
C ALA A 54 -6.64 -1.68 4.77
N LEU A 55 -5.56 -2.35 5.13
CA LEU A 55 -4.72 -1.94 6.25
C LEU A 55 -3.29 -1.83 5.73
N LEU A 56 -2.70 -0.64 5.80
CA LEU A 56 -1.28 -0.46 5.52
C LEU A 56 -0.46 -1.19 6.58
N VAL A 57 0.39 -2.11 6.13
CA VAL A 57 1.21 -2.95 7.01
C VAL A 57 2.64 -2.44 7.06
N SER A 58 3.18 -2.06 5.91
CA SER A 58 4.56 -1.58 5.82
C SER A 58 4.78 -0.70 4.59
N TRP A 59 5.71 0.23 4.73
CA TRP A 59 6.35 0.91 3.61
C TRP A 59 7.87 0.82 3.77
N GLN A 60 8.57 0.64 2.65
CA GLN A 60 10.03 0.57 2.64
C GLN A 60 10.55 1.41 1.48
N GLU A 61 11.37 2.42 1.80
CA GLU A 61 12.05 3.20 0.77
C GLU A 61 13.00 2.31 -0.03
N LEU A 62 12.87 2.35 -1.34
CA LEU A 62 13.77 1.71 -2.29
C LEU A 62 15.07 2.52 -2.39
N LYS A 63 16.01 2.23 -1.49
CA LYS A 63 17.37 2.80 -1.54
C LYS A 63 18.17 2.12 -2.65
N GLY A 64 18.37 2.84 -3.77
CA GLY A 64 19.21 2.44 -4.90
C GLY A 64 18.40 2.03 -6.13
N ARG A 65 18.61 2.59 -7.32
CA ARG A 65 19.88 3.04 -7.91
C ARG A 65 19.87 4.53 -8.20
N GLN A 66 20.81 5.28 -7.62
CA GLN A 66 21.43 6.38 -8.38
C GLN A 66 22.14 5.77 -9.59
N ARG A 67 21.39 5.47 -10.66
CA ARG A 67 21.97 5.30 -11.99
C ARG A 67 22.28 6.71 -12.48
N GLY A 68 23.47 7.21 -12.14
CA GLY A 68 23.97 8.46 -12.72
C GLY A 68 24.53 9.50 -11.75
N ALA A 69 25.21 9.11 -10.67
CA ALA A 69 26.31 9.95 -10.22
C ALA A 69 27.43 9.82 -11.28
N ARG A 70 27.34 10.66 -12.31
CA ARG A 70 28.37 10.83 -13.33
C ARG A 70 28.83 12.27 -13.28
#